data_AF-A0A968WTF2-F1
#
_entry.id   AF-A0A968WTF2-F1
#
_cell.length_a   1.000
_cell.length_b   1.000
_cell.length_c   1.000
_cell.angle_alpha   90.00
_cell.angle_beta   90.00
_cell.angle_gamma   90.00
#
_symmetry.space_group_name_H-M   'P 1'
#
loop_
_entity.id
_entity.type
_entity.pdbx_description
1 polymer ?
#
loop_
_entity_poly.entity_id
_entity_poly.type
_entity_poly.pdbx_seq_one_letter_code
_entity_poly.pdbx_strand_id
1 'polypeptide(L)' 'MWGLWMIGDECRGLSTRGDHSPITGNLSRFFPHRIRD' A
#
# COMPACT_ATOMS: atom_id res chain seq x y z
N MET A 1 -3.47 -4.11 -4.03
CA MET A 1 -3.62 -2.65 -4.28
C MET A 1 -2.40 -1.92 -3.76
N TRP A 2 -1.86 -0.99 -4.54
CA TRP A 2 -0.79 -0.09 -4.10
C TRP A 2 -1.38 1.16 -3.45
N GLY A 3 -0.81 1.59 -2.34
CA GLY A 3 -1.16 2.84 -1.65
C GLY A 3 0.07 3.72 -1.51
N LEU A 4 -0.06 4.98 -1.92
CA LEU A 4 0.95 6.02 -1.76
C LEU A 4 0.59 6.90 -0.56
N TRP A 5 1.61 7.28 0.21
CA TRP A 5 1.46 8.15 1.37
C TRP A 5 1.98 9.54 1.04
N MET A 6 1.14 10.55 1.24
CA MET A 6 1.48 11.95 1.05
C MET A 6 1.72 12.61 2.42
N ILE A 7 2.75 13.44 2.54
CA ILE A 7 2.95 14.35 3.67
C ILE A 7 3.01 15.76 3.09
N GLY A 8 1.96 16.55 3.32
CA GLY A 8 1.73 17.76 2.56
C GLY A 8 1.46 17.42 1.09
N ASP A 9 2.20 18.05 0.18
CA ASP A 9 2.17 17.86 -1.26
C ASP A 9 3.19 16.82 -1.76
N GLU A 10 4.01 16.27 -0.87
CA GLU A 10 5.07 15.33 -1.25
C GLU A 10 4.70 13.87 -0.98
N CYS A 11 5.00 13.00 -1.96
CA CYS A 11 4.89 11.55 -1.81
C CYS A 11 6.08 11.03 -1.00
N ARG A 12 5.81 10.38 0.13
CA ARG A 12 6.83 9.94 1.10
C ARG A 12 6.85 8.44 1.38
N GLY A 13 5.90 7.68 0.87
CA GLY A 13 5.86 6.25 1.16
C GLY A 13 5.02 5.44 0.19
N LEU A 14 5.37 4.16 0.10
CA LEU A 14 4.63 3.13 -0.62
C LEU A 14 4.18 2.06 0.37
N SER A 15 2.99 1.53 0.15
CA SER A 15 2.47 0.36 0.84
C SER A 15 1.68 -0.50 -0.13
N THR A 16 1.56 -1.79 0.19
CA THR A 16 0.69 -2.70 -0.55
C THR A 16 -0.20 -3.48 0.40
N ARG A 17 -1.46 -3.59 -0.01
CA ARG A 17 -2.48 -4.38 0.68
C ARG A 17 -3.08 -5.39 -0.28
N GLY A 18 -3.46 -6.53 0.25
CA GLY A 18 -4.10 -7.59 -0.53
C GLY A 18 -5.15 -8.33 0.27
N ASP A 19 -6.11 -8.86 -0.48
CA ASP A 19 -7.26 -9.61 -0.01
C ASP A 19 -7.52 -10.78 -0.99
N HIS A 20 -8.34 -11.74 -0.58
CA HIS A 20 -8.85 -12.79 -1.48
C HIS A 20 -10.01 -12.27 -2.35
N SER A 21 -10.64 -11.17 -1.93
CA SER A 21 -11.65 -10.45 -2.70
C SER A 21 -11.00 -9.49 -3.72
N PRO A 22 -11.69 -9.15 -4.83
CA PRO A 22 -11.20 -8.16 -5.79
C PRO A 22 -11.14 -6.74 -5.22
N ILE A 23 -11.81 -6.47 -4.09
CA ILE A 23 -11.81 -5.18 -3.40
C ILE A 23 -11.07 -5.32 -2.07
N THR A 24 -10.08 -4.47 -1.82
CA THR A 24 -9.41 -4.40 -0.51
C THR A 24 -10.28 -3.66 0.50
N GLY A 25 -10.47 -4.22 1.69
CA GLY A 25 -11.22 -3.63 2.79
C GLY A 25 -10.34 -3.30 4.01
N ASN A 26 -10.98 -2.91 5.11
CA ASN A 26 -10.27 -2.46 6.32
C ASN A 26 -9.43 -3.55 6.98
N LEU A 27 -9.83 -4.82 6.89
CA LEU A 27 -9.09 -5.96 7.44
C LEU A 27 -8.10 -6.62 6.47
N SER A 28 -7.99 -6.11 5.23
CA SER A 28 -7.04 -6.64 4.26
C SER A 28 -5.61 -6.47 4.76
N ARG A 29 -4.77 -7.49 4.55
CA ARG A 29 -3.42 -7.57 5.10
C ARG A 29 -2.48 -6.59 4.42
N PHE A 30 -1.55 -6.04 5.20
CA PHE A 30 -0.37 -5.36 4.67
C PHE A 30 0.69 -6.38 4.27
N PHE A 31 1.33 -6.14 3.14
CA PHE A 31 2.43 -6.97 2.66
C PHE A 31 3.77 -6.24 2.83
N PRO A 32 4.75 -6.89 3.49
CA PRO A 32 6.12 -6.40 3.47
C PRO A 32 6.63 -6.30 2.03
N HIS A 33 7.27 -5.19 1.70
CA HIS A 33 7.85 -4.96 0.38
C HIS A 33 9.10 -4.10 0.51
N ARG A 34 9.97 -4.18 -0.49
CA ARG A 34 11.16 -3.35 -0.61
C ARG A 34 11.36 -2.96 -2.06
N ILE A 35 11.79 -1.73 -2.29
CA ILE A 35 12.17 -1.25 -3.62
C ILE A 35 13.64 -1.65 -3.84
N ARG A 36 13.97 -2.06 -5.05
CA ARG A 36 15.33 -2.33 -5.49
C ARG A 36 15.59 -1.57 -6.79
N ASP A 37 16.83 -1.17 -6.94
CA ASP A 37 17.49 -0.61 -8.12
C ASP A 37 17.71 -1.64 -9.23
#